data_AF-A0A660VI30-F1
#
_entry.id   AF-A0A660VI30-F1
#
_cell.length_a   1.000
_cell.length_b   1.000
_cell.length_c   1.000
_cell.angle_alpha   90.00
_cell.angle_beta   90.00
_cell.angle_gamma   90.00
#
_symmetry.space_group_name_H-M   'P 1'
#
loop_
_entity.id
_entity.type
_entity.pdbx_description
1 polymer ?
#
loop_
_entity_poly.entity_id
_entity_poly.type
_entity_poly.pdbx_seq_one_letter_code
_entity_poly.pdbx_strand_id
1 'polypeptide(L)' 'MSELEEFLCYLQRQRRASPHTLRAYRTDITQFLNWLERCPTTATPLDVRAFIASLIKRGVSKRSV' A
#
# COMPACT_ATOMS: atom_id res chain seq x y z
N MET A 1 -17.38 -2.77 -5.96
CA MET A 1 -15.95 -3.14 -5.79
C MET A 1 -15.36 -2.15 -4.81
N SER A 2 -14.34 -2.50 -4.03
CA SER A 2 -13.67 -1.50 -3.18
C SER A 2 -12.73 -0.63 -4.03
N GLU A 3 -12.40 0.57 -3.55
CA GLU A 3 -11.46 1.49 -4.22
C GLU A 3 -10.09 0.82 -4.49
N LEU A 4 -9.65 -0.06 -3.59
CA LEU A 4 -8.44 -0.86 -3.77
C LEU A 4 -8.55 -1.83 -4.96
N GLU A 5 -9.68 -2.53 -5.11
CA GLU A 5 -9.87 -3.44 -6.25
C GLU A 5 -9.90 -2.69 -7.58
N GLU A 6 -10.51 -1.50 -7.60
CA GLU A 6 -10.56 -0.65 -8.80
C GLU A 6 -9.15 -0.18 -9.19
N PHE A 7 -8.34 0.22 -8.21
CA PHE A 7 -6.94 0.58 -8.44
C PHE A 7 -6.09 -0.60 -8.93
N LEU A 8 -6.26 -1.80 -8.36
CA LEU A 8 -5.54 -2.99 -8.81
C LEU A 8 -5.97 -3.40 -10.23
N CYS A 9 -7.25 -3.29 -10.55
CA CYS A 9 -7.76 -3.52 -11.91
C CYS A 9 -7.18 -2.50 -12.91
N TYR A 10 -7.06 -1.23 -12.51
CA TYR A 10 -6.36 -0.21 -13.29
C TYR A 10 -4.90 -0.61 -13.57
N LEU A 11 -4.14 -1.03 -12.53
CA LEU A 11 -2.75 -1.47 -12.70
C LEU A 11 -2.65 -2.68 -13.62
N GLN A 12 -3.55 -3.65 -13.49
CA GLN A 12 -3.56 -4.85 -14.31
C GLN A 12 -3.81 -4.50 -15.78
N ARG A 13 -4.87 -3.73 -16.08
CA ARG A 13 -5.32 -3.52 -17.46
C ARG A 13 -4.56 -2.42 -18.17
N GLN A 14 -4.28 -1.31 -17.49
CA GLN A 14 -3.70 -0.12 -18.12
C GLN A 14 -2.17 -0.10 -18.02
N ARG A 15 -1.62 -0.60 -16.90
CA ARG A 15 -0.17 -0.65 -16.69
C ARG A 15 0.45 -2.02 -16.95
N ARG A 16 -0.37 -3.02 -17.31
CA ARG A 16 0.05 -4.42 -17.55
C ARG A 16 0.89 -4.97 -16.38
N ALA A 17 0.54 -4.59 -15.15
CA ALA A 17 1.25 -5.04 -13.97
C ALA A 17 1.17 -6.58 -13.86
N SER A 18 2.31 -7.22 -13.55
CA SER A 18 2.35 -8.67 -13.38
C SER A 18 1.54 -9.12 -12.16
N PRO A 19 1.12 -10.40 -12.08
CA PRO A 19 0.42 -10.93 -10.90
C PRO A 19 1.22 -10.72 -9.59
N HIS A 20 2.54 -10.85 -9.64
CA HIS A 20 3.41 -10.61 -8.48
C HIS A 20 3.43 -9.13 -8.08
N THR A 21 3.42 -8.22 -9.05
CA THR A 21 3.33 -6.77 -8.81
C THR A 21 1.99 -6.42 -8.17
N LEU A 22 0.88 -6.93 -8.70
CA LEU A 22 -0.46 -6.68 -8.12
C LEU A 22 -0.55 -7.21 -6.69
N ARG A 23 0.03 -8.38 -6.40
CA ARG A 23 0.09 -8.94 -5.05
C ARG A 23 0.89 -8.05 -4.10
N ALA A 24 2.04 -7.53 -4.53
CA ALA A 24 2.85 -6.60 -3.73
C ALA A 24 2.05 -5.34 -3.40
N TYR A 25 1.52 -4.65 -4.42
CA TYR A 25 0.70 -3.45 -4.24
C TYR A 25 -0.50 -3.69 -3.31
N ARG A 26 -1.23 -4.78 -3.50
CA ARG A 26 -2.34 -5.17 -2.61
C ARG A 26 -1.87 -5.28 -1.16
N THR A 27 -0.76 -5.98 -0.95
CA THR A 27 -0.21 -6.24 0.38
C THR A 27 0.23 -4.95 1.06
N ASP A 28 0.93 -4.07 0.34
CA ASP A 28 1.46 -2.82 0.88
C ASP A 28 0.34 -1.82 1.19
N ILE A 29 -0.60 -1.65 0.26
CA ILE A 29 -1.74 -0.73 0.46
C ILE A 29 -2.62 -1.25 1.60
N THR A 30 -2.92 -2.54 1.67
CA THR A 30 -3.73 -3.09 2.77
C THR A 30 -3.05 -2.88 4.13
N GLN A 31 -1.73 -3.07 4.23
CA GLN A 31 -0.99 -2.80 5.46
C GLN A 31 -1.05 -1.32 5.84
N PHE A 32 -0.90 -0.41 4.88
CA PHE A 32 -1.00 1.02 5.12
C PHE A 32 -2.40 1.42 5.60
N LEU A 33 -3.45 0.94 4.94
CA LEU A 33 -4.84 1.21 5.31
C LEU A 33 -5.17 0.72 6.72
N ASN A 34 -4.69 -0.48 7.08
CA ASN A 34 -4.86 -1.03 8.43
C ASN A 34 -4.08 -0.24 9.48
N TRP A 35 -2.89 0.28 9.15
CA TRP A 35 -2.09 1.08 10.08
C TRP A 35 -2.64 2.49 10.29
N LEU A 36 -3.26 3.07 9.25
CA LEU A 36 -3.75 4.45 9.27
C LEU A 36 -4.95 4.64 10.22
N GLU A 37 -5.78 3.61 10.38
CA GLU A 37 -6.95 3.58 11.30
C GLU A 37 -7.95 4.76 11.12
N ARG A 38 -7.92 5.44 9.98
CA ARG A 38 -8.84 6.54 9.61
C ARG A 38 -9.10 6.58 8.10
N CYS A 39 -9.95 7.52 7.67
CA CYS A 39 -10.34 7.65 6.28
C CYS A 39 -9.11 7.85 5.35
N PRO A 40 -8.88 6.98 4.35
CA PRO A 40 -7.66 7.00 3.53
C PRO A 40 -7.49 8.27 2.70
N THR A 41 -8.60 8.90 2.30
CA THR A 41 -8.62 10.15 1.53
C THR A 41 -8.09 11.35 2.32
N THR A 42 -7.96 11.22 3.64
CA THR A 42 -7.38 12.24 4.51
C THR A 42 -5.89 11.99 4.78
N ALA A 43 -5.31 10.92 4.24
CA ALA A 43 -3.90 10.60 4.38
C ALA A 43 -3.03 11.70 3.77
N THR A 44 -1.93 11.99 4.43
CA THR A 44 -0.93 12.97 4.02
C THR A 44 0.41 12.27 3.73
N PRO A 45 1.34 12.94 3.04
CA PRO A 45 2.69 12.42 2.88
C PRO A 45 3.42 12.15 4.22
N LEU A 46 3.02 12.84 5.31
CA LEU A 46 3.59 12.58 6.64
C LEU A 46 3.16 11.21 7.17
N ASP A 47 1.92 10.79 6.92
CA ASP A 47 1.42 9.49 7.33
C ASP A 47 2.17 8.36 6.64
N VAL A 48 2.47 8.51 5.35
CA VAL A 48 3.28 7.54 4.60
C VAL A 48 4.67 7.40 5.21
N ARG A 49 5.32 8.52 5.56
CA ARG A 49 6.64 8.49 6.23
C ARG A 49 6.57 7.84 7.61
N ALA A 50 5.53 8.15 8.39
CA ALA A 50 5.31 7.57 9.71
C ALA A 50 5.05 6.05 9.63
N PHE A 51 4.28 5.62 8.63
CA PHE A 51 4.07 4.20 8.34
C PHE A 51 5.39 3.48 8.00
N ILE A 52 6.19 4.03 7.08
CA ILE A 52 7.52 3.50 6.72
C ILE A 52 8.42 3.39 7.97
N ALA A 53 8.46 4.43 8.80
CA ALA A 53 9.22 4.40 10.04
C ALA A 53 8.72 3.31 11.01
N SER A 54 7.40 3.09 11.07
CA SER A 54 6.80 2.01 11.87
C SER A 54 7.19 0.61 11.37
N LEU A 55 7.30 0.41 10.06
CA LEU A 55 7.73 -0.86 9.46
C LEU A 55 9.20 -1.15 9.81
N ILE A 56 10.06 -0.13 9.70
CA ILE A 56 11.47 -0.23 10.09
C ILE A 56 11.59 -0.58 11.58
N LYS A 57 10.80 0.09 12.45
CA LYS A 57 10.78 -0.19 13.89
C LYS A 57 10.33 -1.63 14.21
N ARG A 58 9.46 -2.22 13.38
CA ARG A 58 9.00 -3.62 13.48
C ARG A 58 10.00 -4.63 12.92
N GLY A 59 11.16 -4.20 12.43
CA GLY A 59 12.22 -5.07 11.91
C GLY A 59 12.01 -5.52 10.47
N VAL A 60 11.10 -4.88 9.71
CA VAL A 60 10.96 -5.15 8.28
C VAL A 60 12.25 -4.73 7.57
N SER A 61 12.74 -5.59 6.67
CA SER A 61 13.99 -5.33 5.95
C SER A 61 13.88 -4.05 5.12
N LYS A 62 14.96 -3.27 5.02
CA LYS A 62 14.99 -2.04 4.20
C LYS A 62 14.67 -2.26 2.72
N ARG A 63 14.80 -3.50 2.22
CA ARG A 63 14.43 -3.85 0.82
C ARG A 63 12.93 -4.11 0.65
N SER A 64 12.21 -4.20 1.75
CA SER A 64 10.79 -4.55 1.83
C SER A 64 9.95 -3.42 2.44
N VAL A 65 10.52 -2.22 2.56
CA VAL A 65 9.87 -0.98 3.00
C VAL A 65 9.91 0.02 1.86
#